data_AF-A0A396AH25-F1
#
_entry.id   AF-A0A396AH25-F1
#
_cell.length_a   1.000
_cell.length_b   1.000
_cell.length_c   1.000
_cell.angle_alpha   90.00
_cell.angle_beta   90.00
_cell.angle_gamma   90.00
#
_symmetry.space_group_name_H-M   'P 1'
#
loop_
_entity.id
_entity.type
_entity.pdbx_description
1 polymer ?
#
loop_
_entity_poly.entity_id
_entity_poly.type
_entity_poly.pdbx_seq_one_letter_code
_entity_poly.pdbx_strand_id
1 'polypeptide(L)'
;MVNRLEKKYQFFISSTYEDLKEERNKAIQAILTMNQFPIGMEMFSAADDDQWKIIKEAIDSSDFYILIIGNRYGSIEETTGISYTEKEFDYAVERKIPVLAFIADSSVSMTADKFETDPQKIAKLSAFKEKVKQSDRYVKFWKNIDNLETLISQSISKAFLRGNRPGWVRTTDFDIDKSYAEILRLTERVHTLEALNSDLRMENNRKPILTVDVYPDLDEDGKPIVQDAEAIENGIHLNVHSIDMTDAENGVDYRDVMGKLVHADKEEVKLMRHVYENSFPVFFKVHNTGDARATGVRVKLTFPNELLVLSTYELMEYRDEEYVRCAQDAYEDWDLRFASPNQSKFSMDDMKFISLEELITVDDIANLLDPADANEALSIFPGEVLFEPEEVKHKDSEFFGGVSILPTCAGKFEIDCDIICNEFPDSVHKEIIVEVS
;
A
#
# COMPACT_ATOMS: atom_id res chain seq x y z
N MET A 1 17.58 -9.27 31.95
CA MET A 1 17.63 -10.70 32.35
C MET A 1 16.22 -11.24 32.29
N VAL A 2 15.94 -12.22 31.45
CA VAL A 2 14.63 -12.89 31.45
C VAL A 2 14.55 -13.66 32.76
N ASN A 3 13.74 -13.18 33.69
CA ASN A 3 13.50 -13.86 34.96
C ASN A 3 12.76 -15.15 34.62
N ARG A 4 13.48 -16.28 34.56
CA ARG A 4 12.89 -17.58 34.25
C ARG A 4 12.08 -17.96 35.49
N LEU A 5 10.76 -17.83 35.40
CA LEU A 5 9.82 -18.16 36.48
C LEU A 5 10.19 -19.53 37.07
N GLU A 6 10.36 -19.61 38.40
CA GLU A 6 10.67 -20.87 39.07
C GLU A 6 9.47 -21.82 38.97
N LYS A 7 9.63 -22.89 38.17
CA LYS A 7 8.61 -23.92 37.98
C LYS A 7 8.77 -25.03 39.01
N LYS A 8 7.67 -25.39 39.66
CA LYS A 8 7.51 -26.63 40.41
C LYS A 8 6.70 -27.63 39.60
N TYR A 9 6.83 -28.90 39.88
CA TYR A 9 6.17 -29.98 39.17
C TYR A 9 5.47 -30.91 40.14
N GLN A 10 4.39 -31.51 39.66
CA GLN A 10 3.61 -32.51 40.38
C GLN A 10 3.96 -33.92 39.89
N PHE A 11 4.23 -34.82 40.84
CA PHE A 11 4.62 -36.20 40.58
C PHE A 11 3.59 -37.16 41.17
N PHE A 12 2.87 -37.88 40.30
CA PHE A 12 1.99 -38.97 40.74
C PHE A 12 2.84 -40.21 41.05
N ILE A 13 2.67 -40.80 42.23
CA ILE A 13 3.39 -42.00 42.66
C ILE A 13 2.45 -43.19 42.62
N SER A 14 2.76 -44.16 41.76
CA SER A 14 2.07 -45.44 41.64
C SER A 14 2.95 -46.60 42.10
N SER A 15 2.39 -47.48 42.91
CA SER A 15 3.01 -48.70 43.41
C SER A 15 1.95 -49.61 44.00
N THR A 16 2.30 -50.87 44.30
CA THR A 16 1.57 -51.62 45.31
C THR A 16 1.73 -50.95 46.68
N TYR A 17 0.76 -51.11 47.59
CA TYR A 17 0.77 -50.41 48.86
C TYR A 17 1.39 -51.25 50.00
N GLU A 18 0.81 -52.42 50.29
CA GLU A 18 1.16 -53.18 51.50
C GLU A 18 2.65 -53.56 51.62
N ASP A 19 3.30 -53.94 50.51
CA ASP A 19 4.69 -54.38 50.48
C ASP A 19 5.71 -53.24 50.30
N LEU A 20 5.29 -52.08 49.79
CA LEU A 20 6.17 -50.98 49.39
C LEU A 20 5.99 -49.69 50.19
N LYS A 21 5.42 -49.76 51.40
CA LYS A 21 5.18 -48.57 52.25
C LYS A 21 6.44 -47.76 52.49
N GLU A 22 7.57 -48.41 52.76
CA GLU A 22 8.85 -47.73 53.04
C GLU A 22 9.43 -47.07 51.78
N GLU A 23 9.42 -47.80 50.68
CA GLU A 23 9.87 -47.36 49.35
C GLU A 23 9.06 -46.16 48.87
N ARG A 24 7.74 -46.19 49.08
CA ARG A 24 6.81 -45.12 48.71
C ARG A 24 7.01 -43.87 49.57
N ASN A 25 7.18 -44.03 50.89
CA ASN A 25 7.53 -42.92 51.78
C ASN A 25 8.84 -42.24 51.37
N LYS A 26 9.85 -43.02 50.97
CA LYS A 26 11.12 -42.48 50.47
C LYS A 26 10.97 -41.72 49.16
N ALA A 27 10.12 -42.19 48.24
CA ALA A 27 9.79 -41.45 47.03
C ALA A 27 9.15 -40.09 47.35
N ILE A 28 8.18 -40.06 48.28
CA ILE A 28 7.53 -38.81 48.75
C ILE A 28 8.58 -37.85 49.32
N GLN A 29 9.46 -38.33 50.21
CA GLN A 29 10.51 -37.51 50.83
C GLN A 29 11.50 -36.96 49.80
N ALA A 30 11.90 -37.75 48.81
CA ALA A 30 12.77 -37.30 47.73
C ALA A 30 12.13 -36.14 46.93
N ILE A 31 10.86 -36.28 46.56
CA ILE A 31 10.11 -35.26 45.80
C ILE A 31 9.99 -33.96 46.61
N LEU A 32 9.63 -34.07 47.90
CA LEU A 32 9.51 -32.91 48.81
C LEU A 32 10.85 -32.21 49.05
N THR A 33 11.93 -32.97 49.24
CA THR A 33 13.29 -32.42 49.44
C THR A 33 13.75 -31.60 48.23
N MET A 34 13.24 -31.93 47.04
CA MET A 34 13.48 -31.18 45.80
C MET A 34 12.48 -30.02 45.58
N ASN A 35 11.70 -29.65 46.60
CA ASN A 35 10.68 -28.59 46.56
C ASN A 35 9.54 -28.81 45.55
N GLN A 36 9.22 -30.07 45.25
CA GLN A 36 8.17 -30.48 44.32
C GLN A 36 6.94 -31.04 45.04
N PHE A 37 5.87 -31.34 44.28
CA PHE A 37 4.62 -31.82 44.84
C PHE A 37 4.44 -33.33 44.59
N PRO A 38 4.50 -34.19 45.61
CA PRO A 38 4.09 -35.59 45.47
C PRO A 38 2.57 -35.71 45.56
N ILE A 39 1.99 -36.54 44.69
CA ILE A 39 0.60 -37.00 44.81
C ILE A 39 0.60 -38.52 44.84
N GLY A 40 -0.19 -39.08 45.76
CA GLY A 40 -0.34 -40.50 45.94
C GLY A 40 -1.67 -40.81 46.63
N MET A 41 -1.96 -42.09 46.76
CA MET A 41 -3.20 -42.57 47.41
C MET A 41 -3.34 -42.09 48.86
N GLU A 42 -2.24 -41.74 49.51
CA GLU A 42 -2.18 -41.19 50.87
C GLU A 42 -2.86 -39.82 51.00
N MET A 43 -3.01 -39.11 49.90
CA MET A 43 -3.59 -37.77 49.85
C MET A 43 -5.05 -37.78 49.38
N PHE A 44 -5.61 -38.96 49.04
CA PHE A 44 -7.01 -39.09 48.65
C PHE A 44 -7.89 -39.16 49.89
N SER A 45 -8.87 -38.26 50.01
CA SER A 45 -9.89 -38.29 51.05
C SER A 45 -10.77 -39.53 50.91
N ALA A 46 -11.23 -40.10 52.02
CA ALA A 46 -12.24 -41.16 52.07
C ALA A 46 -13.63 -40.62 51.67
N ALA A 47 -13.79 -40.22 50.41
CA ALA A 47 -15.06 -39.79 49.84
C ALA A 47 -15.74 -40.98 49.12
N ASP A 48 -17.08 -40.95 49.06
CA ASP A 48 -17.94 -41.97 48.41
C ASP A 48 -17.82 -42.00 46.86
N ASP A 49 -16.88 -41.25 46.28
CA ASP A 49 -16.65 -41.21 44.84
C ASP A 49 -15.96 -42.49 44.34
N ASP A 50 -16.21 -42.84 43.07
CA ASP A 50 -15.50 -43.92 42.38
C ASP A 50 -13.98 -43.66 42.45
N GLN A 51 -13.27 -44.47 43.23
CA GLN A 51 -11.84 -44.37 43.50
C GLN A 51 -11.02 -44.24 42.21
N TRP A 52 -11.48 -44.87 41.12
CA TRP A 52 -10.83 -44.78 39.82
C TRP A 52 -10.95 -43.38 39.18
N LYS A 53 -12.06 -42.67 39.40
CA LYS A 53 -12.25 -41.31 38.90
C LYS A 53 -11.25 -40.35 39.56
N ILE A 54 -11.08 -40.43 40.87
CA ILE A 54 -10.11 -39.62 41.64
C ILE A 54 -8.69 -39.88 41.14
N ILE A 55 -8.32 -41.15 40.94
CA ILE A 55 -7.01 -41.53 40.43
C ILE A 55 -6.75 -40.93 39.04
N LYS A 56 -7.72 -40.98 38.14
CA LYS A 56 -7.59 -40.37 36.80
C LYS A 56 -7.35 -38.87 36.88
N GLU A 57 -8.14 -38.14 37.68
CA GLU A 57 -7.99 -36.69 37.87
C GLU A 57 -6.62 -36.33 38.48
N ALA A 58 -6.14 -37.12 39.44
CA ALA A 58 -4.82 -36.97 40.03
C ALA A 58 -3.68 -37.24 39.03
N ILE A 59 -3.83 -38.24 38.16
CA ILE A 59 -2.87 -38.51 37.08
C ILE A 59 -2.89 -37.37 36.05
N ASP A 60 -4.07 -36.94 35.59
CA ASP A 60 -4.23 -35.88 34.60
C ASP A 60 -3.67 -34.52 35.04
N SER A 61 -3.77 -34.21 36.33
CA SER A 61 -3.20 -32.99 36.92
C SER A 61 -1.69 -33.07 37.18
N SER A 62 -1.07 -34.25 37.01
CA SER A 62 0.34 -34.45 37.31
C SER A 62 1.26 -34.20 36.10
N ASP A 63 2.42 -33.61 36.35
CA ASP A 63 3.42 -33.36 35.31
C ASP A 63 4.20 -34.62 34.95
N PHE A 64 4.44 -35.49 35.94
CA PHE A 64 5.20 -36.72 35.80
C PHE A 64 4.53 -37.86 36.56
N TYR A 65 4.75 -39.08 36.07
CA TYR A 65 4.27 -40.31 36.71
C TYR A 65 5.47 -41.14 37.15
N ILE A 66 5.53 -41.49 38.43
CA ILE A 66 6.53 -42.36 39.04
C ILE A 66 5.88 -43.71 39.28
N LEU A 67 6.50 -44.76 38.74
CA LEU A 67 6.07 -46.14 38.94
C LEU A 67 7.13 -46.90 39.73
N ILE A 68 6.75 -47.48 40.86
CA ILE A 68 7.62 -48.34 41.67
C ILE A 68 7.06 -49.76 41.66
N ILE A 69 7.82 -50.70 41.10
CA ILE A 69 7.43 -52.11 41.00
C ILE A 69 8.31 -52.93 41.93
N GLY A 70 7.66 -53.62 42.88
CA GLY A 70 8.28 -54.57 43.79
C GLY A 70 8.20 -56.02 43.31
N ASN A 71 7.91 -56.93 44.24
CA ASN A 71 7.79 -58.37 43.99
C ASN A 71 6.35 -58.90 44.13
N ARG A 72 5.36 -58.01 44.29
CA ARG A 72 3.93 -58.34 44.26
C ARG A 72 3.23 -57.69 43.07
N TYR A 73 2.21 -58.39 42.54
CA TYR A 73 1.37 -57.85 41.47
C TYR A 73 0.30 -56.89 42.02
N GLY A 74 -0.09 -57.09 43.28
CA GLY A 74 -1.10 -56.27 43.97
C GLY A 74 -2.53 -56.79 43.83
N SER A 75 -3.48 -55.92 44.13
CA SER A 75 -4.92 -56.19 43.98
C SER A 75 -5.33 -56.09 42.52
N ILE A 76 -6.12 -57.06 42.07
CA ILE A 76 -6.65 -57.11 40.71
C ILE A 76 -8.02 -56.42 40.70
N GLU A 77 -8.25 -55.56 39.72
CA GLU A 77 -9.56 -54.99 39.50
C GLU A 77 -10.47 -56.02 38.81
N GLU A 78 -11.67 -56.22 39.36
CA GLU A 78 -12.61 -57.25 38.91
C GLU A 78 -13.07 -57.07 37.45
N THR A 79 -13.16 -55.83 36.97
CA THR A 79 -13.70 -55.51 35.63
C THR A 79 -12.67 -55.68 34.51
N THR A 80 -11.42 -55.32 34.75
CA THR A 80 -10.35 -55.33 33.73
C THR A 80 -9.44 -56.55 33.83
N GLY A 81 -9.40 -57.22 34.99
CA GLY A 81 -8.57 -58.41 35.21
C GLY A 81 -7.06 -58.12 35.34
N ILE A 82 -6.66 -56.85 35.36
CA ILE A 82 -5.29 -56.37 35.60
C ILE A 82 -5.17 -55.73 36.99
N SER A 83 -3.95 -55.52 37.49
CA SER A 83 -3.77 -54.85 38.77
C SER A 83 -4.12 -53.37 38.68
N TYR A 84 -4.54 -52.76 39.79
CA TYR A 84 -4.78 -51.31 39.85
C TYR A 84 -3.54 -50.52 39.41
N THR A 85 -2.33 -50.96 39.83
CA THR A 85 -1.06 -50.35 39.43
C THR A 85 -0.80 -50.47 37.91
N GLU A 86 -1.09 -51.61 37.29
CA GLU A 86 -0.97 -51.76 35.83
C GLU A 86 -2.00 -50.89 35.10
N LYS A 87 -3.23 -50.82 35.61
CA LYS A 87 -4.28 -49.96 35.07
C LYS A 87 -3.90 -48.48 35.11
N GLU A 88 -3.32 -48.02 36.22
CA GLU A 88 -2.79 -46.66 36.37
C GLU A 88 -1.67 -46.37 35.38
N PHE A 89 -0.75 -47.32 35.19
CA PHE A 89 0.35 -47.17 34.24
C PHE A 89 -0.18 -47.04 32.81
N ASP A 90 -1.13 -47.89 32.42
CA ASP A 90 -1.73 -47.85 31.10
C ASP A 90 -2.42 -46.52 30.83
N TYR A 91 -3.16 -46.00 31.82
CA TYR A 91 -3.79 -44.69 31.73
C TYR A 91 -2.74 -43.56 31.59
N ALA A 92 -1.69 -43.56 32.42
CA ALA A 92 -0.64 -42.55 32.33
C ALA A 92 0.10 -42.59 30.98
N VAL A 93 0.30 -43.78 30.41
CA VAL A 93 0.88 -43.99 29.09
C VAL A 93 -0.05 -43.45 28.00
N GLU A 94 -1.35 -43.77 28.05
CA GLU A 94 -2.37 -43.29 27.11
C GLU A 94 -2.46 -41.76 27.10
N ARG A 95 -2.42 -41.13 28.27
CA ARG A 95 -2.43 -39.67 28.45
C ARG A 95 -1.10 -39.00 28.12
N LYS A 96 -0.11 -39.77 27.65
CA LYS A 96 1.24 -39.31 27.27
C LYS A 96 1.98 -38.58 28.39
N ILE A 97 1.70 -38.95 29.63
CA ILE A 97 2.42 -38.41 30.79
C ILE A 97 3.80 -39.08 30.83
N PRO A 98 4.90 -38.32 31.01
CA PRO A 98 6.22 -38.90 31.12
C PRO A 98 6.33 -39.82 32.34
N VAL A 99 6.75 -41.06 32.11
CA VAL A 99 6.85 -42.11 33.14
C VAL A 99 8.30 -42.32 33.55
N LEU A 100 8.55 -42.32 34.86
CA LEU A 100 9.79 -42.68 35.52
C LEU A 100 9.55 -44.01 36.27
N ALA A 101 9.98 -45.12 35.69
CA ALA A 101 9.73 -46.45 36.24
C ALA A 101 10.96 -47.02 36.98
N PHE A 102 10.72 -47.58 38.17
CA PHE A 102 11.71 -48.16 39.06
C PHE A 102 11.30 -49.60 39.41
N ILE A 103 12.05 -50.58 38.89
CA ILE A 103 11.74 -52.01 39.04
C ILE A 103 12.71 -52.63 40.05
N ALA A 104 12.21 -53.43 40.98
CA ALA A 104 13.05 -54.18 41.92
C ALA A 104 13.99 -55.13 41.16
N ASP A 105 15.28 -55.05 41.45
CA ASP A 105 16.27 -55.99 40.95
C ASP A 105 16.08 -57.37 41.60
N SER A 106 16.44 -58.43 40.87
CA SER A 106 16.55 -59.78 41.40
C SER A 106 17.45 -59.90 42.64
N SER A 107 18.41 -58.98 42.83
CA SER A 107 19.32 -58.96 43.98
C SER A 107 18.74 -58.27 45.22
N VAL A 108 17.51 -57.76 45.18
CA VAL A 108 16.90 -57.06 46.31
C VAL A 108 16.60 -58.06 47.44
N SER A 109 17.18 -57.82 48.62
CA SER A 109 16.85 -58.59 49.83
C SER A 109 15.57 -58.04 50.45
N MET A 110 14.47 -58.79 50.35
CA MET A 110 13.19 -58.48 50.97
C MET A 110 12.72 -59.65 51.84
N THR A 111 11.88 -59.37 52.82
CA THR A 111 11.24 -60.39 53.65
C THR A 111 10.25 -61.20 52.80
N ALA A 112 10.02 -62.47 53.18
CA ALA A 112 9.24 -63.41 52.37
C ALA A 112 7.80 -62.96 52.12
N ASP A 113 7.22 -62.16 53.01
CA ASP A 113 5.89 -61.55 52.92
C ASP A 113 5.76 -60.48 51.82
N LYS A 114 6.89 -59.96 51.32
CA LYS A 114 6.92 -59.02 50.19
C LYS A 114 7.00 -59.71 48.82
N PHE A 115 6.97 -61.03 48.77
CA PHE A 115 6.93 -61.80 47.52
C PHE A 115 5.52 -62.31 47.23
N GLU A 116 5.13 -62.28 45.96
CA GLU A 116 3.90 -62.92 45.51
C GLU A 116 4.02 -64.44 45.63
N THR A 117 2.99 -65.07 46.19
CA THR A 117 2.94 -66.53 46.36
C THR A 117 2.00 -67.20 45.36
N ASP A 118 1.07 -66.44 44.76
CA ASP A 118 0.13 -66.91 43.76
C ASP A 118 0.81 -67.06 42.38
N PRO A 119 0.90 -68.28 41.81
CA PRO A 119 1.52 -68.52 40.50
C PRO A 119 0.93 -67.68 39.37
N GLN A 120 -0.38 -67.39 39.39
CA GLN A 120 -1.02 -66.58 38.35
C GLN A 120 -0.58 -65.12 38.43
N LYS A 121 -0.50 -64.56 39.65
CA LYS A 121 -0.03 -63.19 39.88
C LYS A 121 1.46 -63.04 39.60
N ILE A 122 2.27 -64.05 39.89
CA ILE A 122 3.70 -64.07 39.52
C ILE A 122 3.87 -63.96 38.00
N ALA A 123 3.08 -64.72 37.23
CA ALA A 123 3.11 -64.66 35.78
C ALA A 123 2.67 -63.28 35.26
N LYS A 124 1.57 -62.72 35.80
CA LYS A 124 1.11 -61.36 35.44
C LYS A 124 2.12 -60.28 35.80
N LEU A 125 2.75 -60.34 36.98
CA LEU A 125 3.81 -59.42 37.37
C LEU A 125 5.00 -59.46 36.42
N SER A 126 5.39 -60.66 35.99
CA SER A 126 6.48 -60.84 35.04
C SER A 126 6.14 -60.20 33.69
N ALA A 127 4.91 -60.40 33.20
CA ALA A 127 4.41 -59.76 31.98
C ALA A 127 4.38 -58.22 32.11
N PHE A 128 3.93 -57.70 33.25
CA PHE A 128 3.89 -56.27 33.52
C PHE A 128 5.31 -55.65 33.58
N LYS A 129 6.26 -56.31 34.26
CA LYS A 129 7.67 -55.87 34.28
C LYS A 129 8.26 -55.81 32.87
N GLU A 130 7.98 -56.78 32.00
CA GLU A 130 8.43 -56.76 30.61
C GLU A 130 7.75 -55.66 29.78
N LYS A 131 6.43 -55.47 29.94
CA LYS A 131 5.68 -54.38 29.32
C LYS A 131 6.27 -53.01 29.64
N VAL A 132 6.61 -52.77 30.90
CA VAL A 132 7.24 -51.50 31.34
C VAL A 132 8.65 -51.35 30.74
N LYS A 133 9.45 -52.42 30.70
CA LYS A 133 10.79 -52.39 30.07
C LYS A 133 10.74 -52.05 28.58
N GLN A 134 9.71 -52.53 27.87
CA GLN A 134 9.54 -52.35 26.43
C GLN A 134 8.86 -51.02 26.05
N SER A 135 8.46 -50.20 27.03
CA SER A 135 7.65 -49.00 26.80
C SER A 135 8.40 -47.77 26.24
N ASP A 136 9.68 -47.90 25.87
CA ASP A 136 10.60 -46.79 25.51
C ASP A 136 10.68 -45.66 26.57
N ARG A 137 10.23 -45.93 27.80
CA ARG A 137 10.25 -44.98 28.93
C ARG A 137 11.55 -45.09 29.74
N TYR A 138 11.73 -44.16 30.68
CA TYR A 138 12.87 -44.19 31.58
C TYR A 138 12.68 -45.28 32.63
N VAL A 139 13.43 -46.39 32.50
CA VAL A 139 13.38 -47.54 33.42
C VAL A 139 14.71 -47.67 34.17
N LYS A 140 14.64 -47.84 35.49
CA LYS A 140 15.80 -48.13 36.36
C LYS A 140 15.52 -49.30 37.28
N PHE A 141 16.57 -49.99 37.69
CA PHE A 141 16.50 -51.12 38.62
C PHE A 141 17.06 -50.70 39.97
N TRP A 142 16.30 -50.91 41.04
CA TRP A 142 16.71 -50.56 42.40
C TRP A 142 17.07 -51.81 43.20
N LYS A 143 18.09 -51.69 44.06
CA LYS A 143 18.67 -52.81 44.83
C LYS A 143 18.36 -52.78 46.32
N ASN A 144 18.06 -51.60 46.85
CA ASN A 144 17.63 -51.34 48.21
C ASN A 144 16.95 -49.96 48.27
N ILE A 145 16.43 -49.60 49.43
CA ILE A 145 15.65 -48.37 49.64
C ILE A 145 16.48 -47.10 49.40
N ASP A 146 17.73 -47.04 49.89
CA ASP A 146 18.59 -45.86 49.71
C ASP A 146 19.00 -45.67 48.23
N ASN A 147 19.20 -46.78 47.52
CA ASN A 147 19.45 -46.78 46.09
C ASN A 147 18.22 -46.31 45.30
N LEU A 148 17.01 -46.70 45.71
CA LEU A 148 15.77 -46.22 45.10
C LEU A 148 15.63 -44.70 45.25
N GLU A 149 15.84 -44.16 46.44
CA GLU A 149 15.81 -42.71 46.71
C GLU A 149 16.81 -41.94 45.81
N THR A 150 18.03 -42.47 45.68
CA THR A 150 19.06 -41.90 44.82
C THR A 150 18.62 -41.89 43.35
N LEU A 151 18.07 -43.02 42.88
CA LEU A 151 17.59 -43.16 41.51
C LEU A 151 16.43 -42.21 41.21
N ILE A 152 15.49 -42.06 42.15
CA ILE A 152 14.35 -41.13 42.01
C ILE A 152 14.86 -39.70 41.89
N SER A 153 15.69 -39.25 42.83
CA SER A 153 16.24 -37.88 42.84
C SER A 153 16.98 -37.54 41.54
N GLN A 154 17.85 -38.44 41.06
CA GLN A 154 18.57 -38.26 39.79
C GLN A 154 17.63 -38.20 38.58
N SER A 155 16.56 -38.98 38.60
CA SER A 155 15.57 -39.05 37.51
C SER A 155 14.74 -37.78 37.45
N ILE A 156 14.33 -37.26 38.61
CA ILE A 156 13.64 -35.97 38.75
C ILE A 156 14.53 -34.84 38.23
N SER A 157 15.81 -34.77 38.64
CA SER A 157 16.75 -33.75 38.15
C SER A 157 16.90 -33.77 36.62
N LYS A 158 16.98 -34.97 36.02
CA LYS A 158 17.05 -35.12 34.55
C LYS A 158 15.73 -34.75 33.87
N ALA A 159 14.60 -35.05 34.49
CA ALA A 159 13.29 -34.69 33.98
C ALA A 159 13.11 -33.17 33.89
N PHE A 160 13.62 -32.42 34.88
CA PHE A 160 13.62 -30.95 34.85
C PHE A 160 14.40 -30.37 33.69
N LEU A 161 15.57 -30.93 33.37
CA LEU A 161 16.40 -30.47 32.26
C LEU A 161 15.72 -30.67 30.89
N ARG A 162 14.86 -31.69 30.77
CA ARG A 162 14.10 -31.97 29.54
C ARG A 162 12.86 -31.07 29.37
N GLY A 163 12.43 -30.38 30.43
CA GLY A 163 11.78 -29.06 30.37
C GLY A 163 10.45 -28.87 29.64
N ASN A 164 9.69 -29.93 29.32
CA ASN A 164 8.53 -29.81 28.41
C ASN A 164 7.15 -30.00 29.07
N ARG A 165 7.03 -29.84 30.39
CA ARG A 165 5.74 -29.92 31.11
C ARG A 165 5.30 -28.54 31.63
N PRO A 166 3.99 -28.29 31.75
CA PRO A 166 3.46 -26.99 32.17
C PRO A 166 4.06 -26.54 33.50
N GLY A 167 3.99 -27.42 34.52
CA GLY A 167 4.38 -27.13 35.88
C GLY A 167 3.50 -26.08 36.57
N TRP A 168 3.80 -25.83 37.82
CA TRP A 168 3.22 -24.83 38.70
C TRP A 168 4.16 -23.66 38.84
N VAL A 169 3.65 -22.46 38.60
CA VAL A 169 4.37 -21.20 38.83
C VAL A 169 3.63 -20.41 39.89
N ARG A 170 4.35 -19.94 40.91
CA ARG A 170 3.78 -19.00 41.87
C ARG A 170 3.55 -17.66 41.16
N THR A 171 2.31 -17.21 41.08
CA THR A 171 2.02 -15.86 40.59
C THR A 171 2.42 -14.85 41.67
N THR A 172 3.33 -13.94 41.35
CA THR A 172 3.70 -12.80 42.21
C THR A 172 3.47 -11.46 41.52
N ASP A 173 3.59 -11.40 40.19
CA ASP A 173 3.67 -10.12 39.45
C ASP A 173 2.81 -10.06 38.16
N PHE A 174 2.01 -11.09 37.84
CA PHE A 174 1.14 -11.06 36.65
C PHE A 174 -0.28 -10.67 37.07
N ASP A 175 -0.59 -9.37 36.94
CA ASP A 175 -1.95 -8.85 37.06
C ASP A 175 -2.70 -9.23 35.78
N ILE A 176 -3.34 -10.40 35.85
CA ILE A 176 -4.13 -10.99 34.77
C ILE A 176 -5.18 -9.97 34.30
N ASP A 177 -5.85 -9.31 35.24
CA ASP A 177 -6.92 -8.36 34.95
C ASP A 177 -6.41 -7.14 34.18
N LYS A 178 -5.25 -6.58 34.57
CA LYS A 178 -4.61 -5.51 33.79
C LYS A 178 -4.20 -5.95 32.39
N SER A 179 -3.67 -7.16 32.26
CA SER A 179 -3.25 -7.69 30.96
C SER A 179 -4.44 -7.91 30.02
N TYR A 180 -5.56 -8.45 30.55
CA TYR A 180 -6.80 -8.58 29.80
C TYR A 180 -7.40 -7.23 29.42
N ALA A 181 -7.39 -6.25 30.33
CA ALA A 181 -7.86 -4.89 30.04
C ALA A 181 -7.04 -4.23 28.92
N GLU A 182 -5.72 -4.40 28.92
CA GLU A 182 -4.86 -3.84 27.89
C GLU A 182 -5.05 -4.55 26.53
N ILE A 183 -5.25 -5.87 26.52
CA ILE A 183 -5.59 -6.63 25.31
C ILE A 183 -6.91 -6.13 24.71
N LEU A 184 -7.94 -5.91 25.53
CA LEU A 184 -9.23 -5.40 25.07
C LEU A 184 -9.07 -4.01 24.45
N ARG A 185 -8.35 -3.11 25.13
CA ARG A 185 -8.05 -1.75 24.66
C ARG A 185 -7.30 -1.75 23.34
N LEU A 186 -6.28 -2.61 23.20
CA LEU A 186 -5.53 -2.74 21.96
C LEU A 186 -6.41 -3.26 20.81
N THR A 187 -7.31 -4.20 21.09
CA THR A 187 -8.24 -4.76 20.10
C THR A 187 -9.22 -3.70 19.58
N GLU A 188 -9.80 -2.88 20.47
CA GLU A 188 -10.68 -1.77 20.09
C GLU A 188 -9.94 -0.73 19.24
N ARG A 189 -8.68 -0.43 19.59
CA ARG A 189 -7.84 0.48 18.81
C ARG A 189 -7.55 -0.06 17.42
N VAL A 190 -7.28 -1.36 17.28
CA VAL A 190 -7.05 -2.00 15.97
C VAL A 190 -8.30 -1.87 15.10
N HIS A 191 -9.48 -2.22 15.60
CA HIS A 191 -10.72 -2.09 14.83
C HIS A 191 -10.99 -0.64 14.40
N THR A 192 -10.74 0.32 15.28
CA THR A 192 -10.87 1.75 14.95
C THR A 192 -9.93 2.16 13.82
N LEU A 193 -8.67 1.72 13.89
CA LEU A 193 -7.66 2.04 12.88
C LEU A 193 -7.95 1.36 11.54
N GLU A 194 -8.49 0.14 11.55
CA GLU A 194 -8.91 -0.57 10.34
C GLU A 194 -10.09 0.14 9.65
N ALA A 195 -11.08 0.60 10.42
CA ALA A 195 -12.20 1.38 9.89
C ALA A 195 -11.71 2.69 9.26
N LEU A 196 -10.89 3.47 9.97
CA LEU A 196 -10.34 4.71 9.45
C LEU A 196 -9.49 4.50 8.18
N ASN A 197 -8.69 3.42 8.14
CA ASN A 197 -7.94 3.07 6.94
C ASN A 197 -8.84 2.68 5.76
N SER A 198 -9.96 2.02 6.02
CA SER A 198 -10.95 1.72 4.97
C SER A 198 -11.54 3.01 4.40
N ASP A 199 -11.95 3.94 5.26
CA ASP A 199 -12.52 5.22 4.85
C ASP A 199 -11.50 6.04 4.04
N LEU A 200 -10.26 6.14 4.52
CA LEU A 200 -9.16 6.82 3.80
C LEU A 200 -8.87 6.17 2.44
N ARG A 201 -8.96 4.85 2.32
CA ARG A 201 -8.81 4.16 1.03
C ARG A 201 -9.96 4.47 0.07
N MET A 202 -11.18 4.66 0.57
CA MET A 202 -12.30 5.07 -0.27
C MET A 202 -12.16 6.52 -0.74
N GLU A 203 -11.63 7.42 0.11
CA GLU A 203 -11.31 8.79 -0.28
C GLU A 203 -10.16 8.84 -1.31
N ASN A 204 -9.11 8.03 -1.12
CA ASN A 204 -7.94 7.98 -2.00
C ASN A 204 -8.16 7.29 -3.36
N ASN A 205 -9.34 6.69 -3.57
CA ASN A 205 -9.70 6.09 -4.86
C ASN A 205 -10.26 7.10 -5.86
N ARG A 206 -10.63 8.31 -5.42
CA ARG A 206 -11.09 9.35 -6.33
C ARG A 206 -9.89 9.96 -7.04
N LYS A 207 -9.97 10.14 -8.35
CA LYS A 207 -8.90 10.68 -9.18
C LYS A 207 -9.47 11.67 -10.21
N PRO A 208 -8.80 12.82 -10.42
CA PRO A 208 -9.13 13.65 -11.57
C PRO A 208 -8.80 12.89 -12.86
N ILE A 209 -9.51 13.22 -13.93
CA ILE A 209 -9.20 12.73 -15.28
C ILE A 209 -9.19 13.97 -16.16
N LEU A 210 -7.99 14.43 -16.52
CA LEU A 210 -7.80 15.68 -17.25
C LEU A 210 -7.63 15.43 -18.76
N THR A 211 -8.31 16.24 -19.57
CA THR A 211 -8.16 16.27 -21.03
C THR A 211 -8.09 17.72 -21.50
N VAL A 212 -7.37 17.96 -22.60
CA VAL A 212 -7.28 19.28 -23.22
C VAL A 212 -7.77 19.17 -24.65
N ASP A 213 -8.69 20.05 -25.01
CA ASP A 213 -9.24 20.16 -26.36
C ASP A 213 -9.00 21.59 -26.87
N VAL A 214 -8.81 21.74 -28.18
CA VAL A 214 -8.57 23.03 -28.85
C VAL A 214 -9.78 23.41 -29.72
N TYR A 215 -10.10 24.70 -29.76
CA TYR A 215 -11.21 25.22 -30.54
C TYR A 215 -10.84 26.57 -31.17
N PRO A 216 -11.41 26.93 -32.34
CA PRO A 216 -11.34 28.29 -32.87
C PRO A 216 -11.91 29.29 -31.87
N ASP A 217 -11.28 30.45 -31.73
CA ASP A 217 -11.82 31.53 -30.90
C ASP A 217 -13.13 32.07 -31.48
N LEU A 218 -14.05 32.47 -30.60
CA LEU A 218 -15.42 32.85 -30.97
C LEU A 218 -15.71 34.32 -30.66
N ASP A 219 -16.45 34.99 -31.54
CA ASP A 219 -16.96 36.33 -31.34
C ASP A 219 -18.11 36.38 -30.30
N GLU A 220 -18.61 37.58 -29.99
CA GLU A 220 -19.71 37.77 -29.04
C GLU A 220 -21.00 37.03 -29.44
N ASP A 221 -21.17 36.71 -30.73
CA ASP A 221 -22.30 35.98 -31.29
C ASP A 221 -22.05 34.44 -31.33
N GLY A 222 -20.90 33.98 -30.86
CA GLY A 222 -20.52 32.56 -30.81
C GLY A 222 -20.08 31.97 -32.15
N LYS A 223 -19.67 32.82 -33.12
CA LYS A 223 -19.09 32.39 -34.40
C LYS A 223 -17.58 32.48 -34.37
N PRO A 224 -16.85 31.63 -35.11
CA PRO A 224 -15.39 31.76 -35.22
C PRO A 224 -14.97 33.17 -35.64
N ILE A 225 -14.06 33.79 -34.88
CA ILE A 225 -13.46 35.10 -35.21
C ILE A 225 -12.80 35.02 -36.58
N VAL A 226 -12.16 33.89 -36.87
CA VAL A 226 -11.62 33.55 -38.19
C VAL A 226 -12.41 32.36 -38.75
N GLN A 227 -13.11 32.56 -39.87
CA GLN A 227 -13.96 31.53 -40.48
C GLN A 227 -13.18 30.35 -41.08
N ASP A 228 -11.85 30.52 -41.21
CA ASP A 228 -10.93 29.54 -41.80
C ASP A 228 -10.28 28.61 -40.77
N ALA A 229 -10.79 28.61 -39.54
CA ALA A 229 -10.43 27.66 -38.50
C ALA A 229 -11.64 26.79 -38.12
N GLU A 230 -11.49 25.47 -38.21
CA GLU A 230 -12.55 24.50 -37.90
C GLU A 230 -12.05 23.46 -36.89
N ALA A 231 -12.83 23.22 -35.82
CA ALA A 231 -12.51 22.15 -34.88
C ALA A 231 -12.70 20.77 -35.53
N ILE A 232 -11.72 19.88 -35.35
CA ILE A 232 -11.77 18.48 -35.81
C ILE A 232 -11.66 17.51 -34.61
N GLU A 233 -11.77 16.22 -34.87
CA GLU A 233 -11.60 15.22 -33.81
C GLU A 233 -10.17 15.28 -33.24
N ASN A 234 -10.06 15.60 -31.94
CA ASN A 234 -8.80 15.79 -31.21
C ASN A 234 -7.86 16.87 -31.81
N GLY A 235 -8.41 17.93 -32.41
CA GLY A 235 -7.57 18.93 -33.08
C GLY A 235 -8.30 20.09 -33.71
N ILE A 236 -7.58 20.84 -34.54
CA ILE A 236 -8.09 21.96 -35.33
C ILE A 236 -7.55 21.91 -36.77
N HIS A 237 -8.38 22.33 -37.72
CA HIS A 237 -8.02 22.52 -39.12
C HIS A 237 -7.93 24.02 -39.42
N LEU A 238 -6.85 24.45 -40.07
CA LEU A 238 -6.52 25.83 -40.40
C LEU A 238 -6.34 25.96 -41.91
N ASN A 239 -7.06 26.89 -42.54
CA ASN A 239 -6.98 27.15 -43.97
C ASN A 239 -6.24 28.46 -44.25
N VAL A 240 -5.02 28.35 -44.77
CA VAL A 240 -4.12 29.50 -45.02
C VAL A 240 -4.36 30.07 -46.42
N HIS A 241 -4.49 31.39 -46.48
CA HIS A 241 -4.74 32.15 -47.70
C HIS A 241 -3.50 32.90 -48.18
N SER A 242 -3.43 33.07 -49.50
CA SER A 242 -2.48 33.99 -50.13
C SER A 242 -2.88 35.45 -49.86
N ILE A 243 -1.89 36.31 -49.65
CA ILE A 243 -2.09 37.74 -49.40
C ILE A 243 -2.27 38.51 -50.72
N ASP A 244 -3.32 39.33 -50.82
CA ASP A 244 -3.53 40.23 -51.95
C ASP A 244 -2.69 41.50 -51.73
N MET A 245 -1.81 41.80 -52.69
CA MET A 245 -0.91 42.95 -52.68
C MET A 245 -1.20 43.95 -53.81
N THR A 246 -2.36 43.83 -54.49
CA THR A 246 -2.70 44.65 -55.67
C THR A 246 -2.83 46.15 -55.37
N ASP A 247 -3.19 46.52 -54.14
CA ASP A 247 -3.26 47.90 -53.65
C ASP A 247 -1.93 48.40 -53.03
N ALA A 248 -1.01 47.49 -52.74
CA ALA A 248 0.25 47.75 -52.03
C ALA A 248 1.50 47.39 -52.86
N GLU A 249 1.40 47.40 -54.20
CA GLU A 249 2.51 47.02 -55.10
C GLU A 249 3.79 47.86 -54.88
N ASN A 250 3.65 49.11 -54.43
CA ASN A 250 4.75 50.02 -54.14
C ASN A 250 4.93 50.28 -52.63
N GLY A 251 4.33 49.46 -51.76
CA GLY A 251 4.18 49.77 -50.34
C GLY A 251 2.95 50.63 -50.05
N VAL A 252 2.78 51.03 -48.78
CA VAL A 252 1.63 51.79 -48.28
C VAL A 252 2.14 53.01 -47.51
N ASP A 253 1.65 54.19 -47.90
CA ASP A 253 1.84 55.42 -47.12
C ASP A 253 0.70 55.54 -46.10
N TYR A 254 1.04 55.81 -44.84
CA TYR A 254 0.07 56.00 -43.76
C TYR A 254 0.56 57.07 -42.78
N ARG A 255 -0.33 57.52 -41.89
CA ARG A 255 0.07 58.41 -40.78
C ARG A 255 0.19 57.62 -39.48
N ASP A 256 1.34 57.72 -38.82
CA ASP A 256 1.57 57.10 -37.51
C ASP A 256 0.75 57.78 -36.39
N VAL A 257 0.83 57.24 -35.17
CA VAL A 257 0.14 57.78 -33.98
C VAL A 257 0.48 59.25 -33.65
N MET A 258 1.57 59.79 -34.19
CA MET A 258 1.97 61.19 -34.07
C MET A 258 1.52 62.06 -35.27
N GLY A 259 0.75 61.49 -36.20
CA GLY A 259 0.27 62.13 -37.43
C GLY A 259 1.35 62.30 -38.51
N LYS A 260 2.54 61.69 -38.32
CA LYS A 260 3.67 61.79 -39.24
C LYS A 260 3.45 60.79 -40.38
N LEU A 261 3.68 61.26 -41.60
CA LEU A 261 3.64 60.39 -42.78
C LEU A 261 4.80 59.40 -42.73
N VAL A 262 4.47 58.11 -42.78
CA VAL A 262 5.37 56.96 -42.79
C VAL A 262 5.07 56.14 -44.05
N HIS A 263 6.11 55.57 -44.63
CA HIS A 263 6.01 54.66 -45.76
C HIS A 263 6.40 53.26 -45.28
N ALA A 264 5.43 52.33 -45.27
CA ALA A 264 5.71 50.91 -45.10
C ALA A 264 6.03 50.32 -46.47
N ASP A 265 7.18 49.66 -46.59
CA ASP A 265 7.58 49.08 -47.86
C ASP A 265 6.73 47.83 -48.21
N LYS A 266 6.86 47.37 -49.45
CA LYS A 266 6.09 46.24 -49.96
C LYS A 266 6.29 44.96 -49.15
N GLU A 267 7.52 44.67 -48.72
CA GLU A 267 7.82 43.44 -47.99
C GLU A 267 7.25 43.52 -46.57
N GLU A 268 7.39 44.66 -45.90
CA GLU A 268 6.79 44.91 -44.60
C GLU A 268 5.27 44.72 -44.62
N VAL A 269 4.57 45.32 -45.59
CA VAL A 269 3.12 45.18 -45.74
C VAL A 269 2.71 43.74 -46.04
N LYS A 270 3.46 43.04 -46.90
CA LYS A 270 3.21 41.63 -47.22
C LYS A 270 3.31 40.75 -45.97
N LEU A 271 4.36 40.93 -45.17
CA LEU A 271 4.59 40.13 -43.96
C LEU A 271 3.57 40.46 -42.87
N MET A 272 3.23 41.73 -42.68
CA MET A 272 2.20 42.16 -41.72
C MET A 272 0.82 41.62 -42.09
N ARG A 273 0.38 41.76 -43.34
CA ARG A 273 -0.88 41.16 -43.81
C ARG A 273 -0.87 39.64 -43.63
N HIS A 274 0.25 38.97 -43.90
CA HIS A 274 0.36 37.52 -43.68
C HIS A 274 0.14 37.13 -42.22
N VAL A 275 0.81 37.81 -41.28
CA VAL A 275 0.62 37.56 -39.85
C VAL A 275 -0.82 37.80 -39.44
N TYR A 276 -1.44 38.91 -39.84
CA TYR A 276 -2.79 39.26 -39.36
C TYR A 276 -3.93 38.49 -40.02
N GLU A 277 -3.77 38.08 -41.28
CA GLU A 277 -4.80 37.31 -41.99
C GLU A 277 -4.68 35.80 -41.78
N ASN A 278 -3.48 35.28 -41.44
CA ASN A 278 -3.23 33.84 -41.27
C ASN A 278 -2.75 33.46 -39.86
N SER A 279 -2.84 34.37 -38.88
CA SER A 279 -2.81 33.99 -37.47
C SER A 279 -4.22 33.58 -37.05
N PHE A 280 -4.35 32.38 -36.51
CA PHE A 280 -5.64 31.82 -36.11
C PHE A 280 -5.75 31.86 -34.59
N PRO A 281 -6.58 32.75 -34.02
CA PRO A 281 -6.87 32.75 -32.59
C PRO A 281 -7.56 31.45 -32.19
N VAL A 282 -7.05 30.82 -31.14
CA VAL A 282 -7.58 29.58 -30.58
C VAL A 282 -7.76 29.71 -29.08
N PHE A 283 -8.69 28.93 -28.54
CA PHE A 283 -8.77 28.70 -27.11
C PHE A 283 -8.69 27.21 -26.79
N PHE A 284 -8.11 26.92 -25.65
CA PHE A 284 -7.94 25.56 -25.13
C PHE A 284 -8.86 25.37 -23.94
N LYS A 285 -9.44 24.18 -23.85
CA LYS A 285 -10.35 23.81 -22.78
C LYS A 285 -9.81 22.61 -22.02
N VAL A 286 -9.54 22.80 -20.74
CA VAL A 286 -9.06 21.77 -19.81
C VAL A 286 -10.26 21.19 -19.07
N HIS A 287 -10.62 19.96 -19.42
CA HIS A 287 -11.75 19.24 -18.84
C HIS A 287 -11.32 18.31 -17.72
N ASN A 288 -12.08 18.26 -16.62
CA ASN A 288 -11.93 17.23 -15.61
C ASN A 288 -13.16 16.32 -15.56
N THR A 289 -13.08 15.15 -16.20
CA THR A 289 -14.15 14.14 -16.19
C THR A 289 -14.05 13.15 -15.02
N GLY A 290 -13.07 13.35 -14.13
CA GLY A 290 -12.83 12.51 -12.97
C GLY A 290 -13.84 12.72 -11.84
N ASP A 291 -13.65 11.98 -10.76
CA ASP A 291 -14.48 12.03 -9.54
C ASP A 291 -13.81 12.76 -8.37
N ALA A 292 -12.63 13.36 -8.62
CA ALA A 292 -11.95 14.30 -7.75
C ALA A 292 -11.62 15.61 -8.50
N ARG A 293 -11.51 16.71 -7.75
CA ARG A 293 -10.92 17.95 -8.28
C ARG A 293 -9.42 17.76 -8.52
N ALA A 294 -8.86 18.50 -9.46
CA ALA A 294 -7.42 18.59 -9.67
C ALA A 294 -6.90 19.91 -9.11
N THR A 295 -5.81 19.89 -8.35
CA THR A 295 -5.22 21.09 -7.75
C THR A 295 -3.77 21.26 -8.19
N GLY A 296 -3.30 22.52 -8.27
CA GLY A 296 -1.94 22.81 -8.78
C GLY A 296 -1.75 22.30 -10.20
N VAL A 297 -2.77 22.52 -11.04
CA VAL A 297 -2.79 22.02 -12.42
C VAL A 297 -1.84 22.87 -13.25
N ARG A 298 -1.00 22.22 -14.04
CA ARG A 298 -0.16 22.88 -15.05
C ARG A 298 -0.30 22.14 -16.36
N VAL A 299 -0.64 22.88 -17.40
CA VAL A 299 -0.77 22.40 -18.78
C VAL A 299 0.33 23.06 -19.58
N LYS A 300 1.24 22.24 -20.09
CA LYS A 300 2.31 22.68 -20.98
C LYS A 300 2.00 22.17 -22.38
N LEU A 301 1.85 23.10 -23.32
CA LEU A 301 1.71 22.82 -24.74
C LEU A 301 3.05 23.12 -25.43
N THR A 302 3.58 22.17 -26.19
CA THR A 302 4.81 22.33 -26.98
C THR A 302 4.47 22.19 -28.44
N PHE A 303 4.76 23.22 -29.21
CA PHE A 303 4.42 23.34 -30.61
C PHE A 303 5.63 22.98 -31.47
N PRO A 304 5.43 22.30 -32.61
CA PRO A 304 6.50 22.06 -33.57
C PRO A 304 6.90 23.37 -34.25
N ASN A 305 8.13 23.45 -34.77
CA ASN A 305 8.70 24.68 -35.33
C ASN A 305 7.88 25.25 -36.50
N GLU A 306 7.09 24.42 -37.17
CA GLU A 306 6.24 24.80 -38.29
C GLU A 306 4.99 25.60 -37.84
N LEU A 307 4.64 25.54 -36.55
CA LEU A 307 3.50 26.25 -35.95
C LEU A 307 4.04 27.32 -34.98
N LEU A 308 4.08 28.56 -35.45
CA LEU A 308 4.46 29.68 -34.61
C LEU A 308 3.30 30.05 -33.67
N VAL A 309 3.64 30.48 -32.47
CA VAL A 309 2.68 30.84 -31.43
C VAL A 309 2.85 32.31 -31.10
N LEU A 310 1.75 33.07 -31.16
CA LEU A 310 1.71 34.50 -30.88
C LEU A 310 0.65 34.81 -29.82
N SER A 311 0.84 35.90 -29.10
CA SER A 311 -0.19 36.47 -28.22
C SER A 311 -1.25 37.18 -29.06
N THR A 312 -2.50 36.71 -28.99
CA THR A 312 -3.63 37.41 -29.62
C THR A 312 -3.78 38.83 -29.06
N TYR A 313 -3.47 39.02 -27.78
CA TYR A 313 -3.54 40.33 -27.13
C TYR A 313 -2.51 41.31 -27.68
N GLU A 314 -1.27 40.88 -27.89
CA GLU A 314 -0.23 41.75 -28.47
C GLU A 314 -0.50 42.06 -29.94
N LEU A 315 -1.03 41.09 -30.70
CA LEU A 315 -1.48 41.33 -32.07
C LEU A 315 -2.58 42.39 -32.11
N MET A 316 -3.56 42.31 -31.22
CA MET A 316 -4.63 43.30 -31.10
C MET A 316 -4.08 44.65 -30.63
N GLU A 317 -3.22 44.69 -29.61
CA GLU A 317 -2.64 45.92 -29.07
C GLU A 317 -1.75 46.64 -30.11
N TYR A 318 -0.94 45.91 -30.88
CA TYR A 318 -0.12 46.49 -31.95
C TYR A 318 -0.99 47.05 -33.08
N ARG A 319 -2.08 46.36 -33.44
CA ARG A 319 -3.00 46.84 -34.48
C ARG A 319 -3.79 48.06 -34.02
N ASP A 320 -4.36 47.96 -32.82
CA ASP A 320 -5.31 48.91 -32.26
C ASP A 320 -4.63 50.03 -31.45
N GLU A 321 -3.28 50.09 -31.44
CA GLU A 321 -2.41 50.99 -30.65
C GLU A 321 -3.19 52.17 -30.07
N GLU A 322 -3.41 52.11 -28.74
CA GLU A 322 -4.35 52.91 -27.95
C GLU A 322 -4.89 54.17 -28.66
N TYR A 323 -6.22 54.34 -28.64
CA TYR A 323 -6.97 55.58 -28.88
C TYR A 323 -6.42 56.80 -28.07
N VAL A 324 -5.18 57.22 -28.28
CA VAL A 324 -4.52 58.33 -27.60
C VAL A 324 -4.77 59.57 -28.42
N ARG A 325 -5.91 60.20 -28.12
CA ARG A 325 -6.19 61.64 -28.23
C ARG A 325 -5.35 62.43 -29.25
N CYS A 326 -5.46 62.10 -30.53
CA CYS A 326 -5.15 63.02 -31.61
C CYS A 326 -6.44 63.30 -32.40
N ALA A 327 -6.44 64.40 -33.15
CA ALA A 327 -7.60 64.81 -33.94
C ALA A 327 -7.93 63.70 -34.96
N GLN A 328 -9.21 63.58 -35.32
CA GLN A 328 -9.80 62.46 -36.07
C GLN A 328 -9.22 62.28 -37.49
N ASP A 329 -8.30 63.15 -37.89
CA ASP A 329 -7.54 63.22 -39.14
C ASP A 329 -6.07 62.75 -39.01
N ALA A 330 -5.62 62.34 -37.82
CA ALA A 330 -4.22 61.97 -37.57
C ALA A 330 -3.87 60.51 -37.94
N TYR A 331 -4.87 59.64 -38.11
CA TYR A 331 -4.70 58.20 -38.33
C TYR A 331 -5.49 57.75 -39.57
N GLU A 332 -4.99 58.15 -40.75
CA GLU A 332 -5.53 57.73 -42.05
C GLU A 332 -4.69 56.55 -42.57
N ASP A 333 -5.38 55.52 -43.06
CA ASP A 333 -4.83 54.40 -43.84
C ASP A 333 -3.86 53.41 -43.14
N TRP A 334 -3.66 53.50 -41.81
CA TRP A 334 -2.85 52.53 -41.03
C TRP A 334 -3.32 51.08 -41.20
N ASP A 335 -4.64 50.85 -41.17
CA ASP A 335 -5.24 49.52 -41.31
C ASP A 335 -4.88 48.81 -42.62
N LEU A 336 -4.48 49.56 -43.65
CA LEU A 336 -4.06 48.99 -44.94
C LEU A 336 -2.80 48.12 -44.83
N ARG A 337 -1.98 48.30 -43.77
CA ARG A 337 -0.82 47.44 -43.49
C ARG A 337 -1.20 46.02 -43.07
N PHE A 338 -2.43 45.82 -42.58
CA PHE A 338 -2.84 44.56 -41.92
C PHE A 338 -3.92 43.80 -42.68
N ALA A 339 -4.64 44.46 -43.60
CA ALA A 339 -5.76 43.86 -44.31
C ALA A 339 -5.69 44.08 -45.82
N SER A 340 -5.94 43.00 -46.55
CA SER A 340 -6.08 42.92 -48.01
C SER A 340 -7.41 43.53 -48.49
N PRO A 341 -7.43 44.18 -49.67
CA PRO A 341 -8.62 44.86 -50.21
C PRO A 341 -9.71 43.92 -50.72
N ASN A 342 -9.38 42.68 -51.15
CA ASN A 342 -10.35 41.68 -51.61
C ASN A 342 -10.08 40.30 -50.99
N GLN A 343 -10.73 39.98 -49.87
CA GLN A 343 -10.68 38.63 -49.28
C GLN A 343 -11.34 37.53 -50.15
N SER A 344 -11.89 37.84 -51.34
CA SER A 344 -12.81 36.95 -52.07
C SER A 344 -12.44 36.58 -53.52
N LYS A 345 -11.21 36.85 -54.02
CA LYS A 345 -10.84 36.46 -55.40
C LYS A 345 -9.39 35.97 -55.59
N PHE A 346 -9.24 34.64 -55.62
CA PHE A 346 -8.32 33.75 -56.40
C PHE A 346 -6.86 34.15 -56.76
N SER A 347 -5.95 33.18 -56.57
CA SER A 347 -4.86 32.77 -57.52
C SER A 347 -4.30 31.39 -57.09
N MET A 348 -3.85 30.56 -58.02
CA MET A 348 -3.48 29.15 -57.80
C MET A 348 -1.95 28.91 -57.74
N ASP A 349 -1.13 29.95 -57.62
CA ASP A 349 0.34 29.82 -57.77
C ASP A 349 1.20 30.77 -56.92
N ASP A 350 0.64 31.43 -55.90
CA ASP A 350 1.39 32.28 -54.98
C ASP A 350 1.70 31.53 -53.67
N MET A 351 2.94 31.65 -53.17
CA MET A 351 3.42 31.00 -51.94
C MET A 351 2.53 31.40 -50.75
N LYS A 352 1.60 30.52 -50.37
CA LYS A 352 0.65 30.72 -49.26
C LYS A 352 1.33 30.90 -47.91
N PHE A 353 2.54 30.35 -47.75
CA PHE A 353 3.23 30.28 -46.47
C PHE A 353 4.51 31.09 -46.50
N ILE A 354 4.85 31.67 -45.35
CA ILE A 354 6.07 32.45 -45.14
C ILE A 354 6.89 31.77 -44.04
N SER A 355 8.20 31.68 -44.25
CA SER A 355 9.10 31.06 -43.29
C SER A 355 9.39 31.99 -42.11
N LEU A 356 9.75 31.43 -40.95
CA LEU A 356 10.18 32.23 -39.79
C LEU A 356 11.34 33.17 -40.13
N GLU A 357 12.31 32.71 -40.94
CA GLU A 357 13.47 33.51 -41.36
C GLU A 357 13.07 34.75 -42.16
N GLU A 358 11.98 34.68 -42.93
CA GLU A 358 11.42 35.81 -43.66
C GLU A 358 10.64 36.74 -42.73
N LEU A 359 9.82 36.19 -41.82
CA LEU A 359 9.01 36.97 -40.88
C LEU A 359 9.86 37.88 -39.98
N ILE A 360 10.95 37.36 -39.43
CA ILE A 360 11.82 38.10 -38.51
C ILE A 360 12.70 39.16 -39.20
N THR A 361 12.59 39.33 -40.52
CA THR A 361 13.25 40.44 -41.23
C THR A 361 12.62 41.78 -40.90
N VAL A 362 11.37 41.78 -40.39
CA VAL A 362 10.67 42.94 -39.87
C VAL A 362 10.74 42.90 -38.35
N ASP A 363 11.43 43.89 -37.77
CA ASP A 363 11.69 43.95 -36.31
C ASP A 363 10.38 43.91 -35.50
N ASP A 364 9.31 44.54 -35.98
CA ASP A 364 8.01 44.54 -35.29
C ASP A 364 7.39 43.13 -35.21
N ILE A 365 7.53 42.31 -36.26
CA ILE A 365 7.07 40.92 -36.26
C ILE A 365 7.95 40.06 -35.36
N ALA A 366 9.26 40.33 -35.33
CA ALA A 366 10.17 39.66 -34.40
C ALA A 366 9.79 39.94 -32.93
N ASN A 367 9.39 41.18 -32.60
CA ASN A 367 8.92 41.54 -31.27
C ASN A 367 7.59 40.84 -30.91
N LEU A 368 6.68 40.64 -31.87
CA LEU A 368 5.42 39.91 -31.64
C LEU A 368 5.61 38.40 -31.40
N LEU A 369 6.80 37.87 -31.68
CA LEU A 369 7.17 36.48 -31.43
C LEU A 369 7.93 36.31 -30.10
N ASP A 370 8.25 37.39 -29.40
CA ASP A 370 8.90 37.33 -28.10
C ASP A 370 7.95 36.76 -27.02
N PRO A 371 8.49 36.26 -25.89
CA PRO A 371 7.65 35.78 -24.80
C PRO A 371 6.68 36.85 -24.27
N ALA A 372 5.41 36.47 -24.15
CA ALA A 372 4.33 37.32 -23.68
C ALA A 372 3.66 36.73 -22.43
N ASP A 373 3.52 37.54 -21.37
CA ASP A 373 2.70 37.19 -20.22
C ASP A 373 1.28 37.72 -20.44
N ALA A 374 0.35 36.83 -20.80
CA ALA A 374 -1.03 37.22 -21.11
C ALA A 374 -1.84 37.52 -19.83
N ASN A 375 -1.64 36.73 -18.77
CA ASN A 375 -2.22 36.96 -17.44
C ASN A 375 -1.50 36.11 -16.37
N GLU A 376 -1.92 36.20 -15.10
CA GLU A 376 -1.30 35.46 -13.97
C GLU A 376 -1.27 33.94 -14.14
N ALA A 377 -2.11 33.37 -15.02
CA ALA A 377 -2.22 31.93 -15.25
C ALA A 377 -1.75 31.49 -16.64
N LEU A 378 -1.36 32.40 -17.55
CA LEU A 378 -1.01 32.10 -18.93
C LEU A 378 0.28 32.83 -19.36
N SER A 379 1.30 32.04 -19.70
CA SER A 379 2.55 32.52 -20.31
C SER A 379 2.73 31.88 -21.69
N ILE A 380 3.10 32.71 -22.65
CA ILE A 380 3.35 32.32 -24.05
C ILE A 380 4.83 32.52 -24.32
N PHE A 381 5.50 31.49 -24.83
CA PHE A 381 6.89 31.49 -25.22
C PHE A 381 7.02 31.03 -26.68
N PRO A 382 8.15 31.29 -27.35
CA PRO A 382 8.43 30.73 -28.66
C PRO A 382 8.32 29.19 -28.66
N GLY A 383 7.27 28.66 -29.29
CA GLY A 383 7.00 27.23 -29.39
C GLY A 383 6.44 26.56 -28.12
N GLU A 384 6.10 27.32 -27.07
CA GLU A 384 5.58 26.76 -25.83
C GLU A 384 4.50 27.66 -25.21
N VAL A 385 3.41 27.05 -24.73
CA VAL A 385 2.37 27.74 -23.95
C VAL A 385 2.21 27.04 -22.61
N LEU A 386 2.26 27.82 -21.53
CA LEU A 386 2.08 27.33 -20.17
C LEU A 386 0.82 27.94 -19.57
N PHE A 387 -0.10 27.06 -19.12
CA PHE A 387 -1.31 27.43 -18.43
C PHE A 387 -1.37 26.80 -17.02
N GLU A 388 -1.50 27.63 -15.99
CA GLU A 388 -1.43 27.24 -14.57
C GLU A 388 -2.68 27.67 -13.77
N PRO A 389 -3.87 27.06 -14.00
CA PRO A 389 -5.06 27.37 -13.22
C PRO A 389 -4.94 26.83 -11.78
N GLU A 390 -5.51 27.54 -10.81
CA GLU A 390 -5.46 27.13 -9.39
C GLU A 390 -6.03 25.72 -9.15
N GLU A 391 -7.22 25.45 -9.70
CA GLU A 391 -7.88 24.16 -9.66
C GLU A 391 -8.76 23.91 -10.88
N VAL A 392 -8.99 22.64 -11.21
CA VAL A 392 -10.06 22.21 -12.13
C VAL A 392 -11.02 21.32 -11.37
N LYS A 393 -12.22 21.84 -11.09
CA LYS A 393 -13.23 21.14 -10.28
C LYS A 393 -13.68 19.84 -10.94
N HIS A 394 -14.15 18.90 -10.12
CA HIS A 394 -14.63 17.62 -10.61
C HIS A 394 -15.86 17.82 -11.51
N LYS A 395 -15.88 17.19 -12.68
CA LYS A 395 -16.95 17.34 -13.69
C LYS A 395 -17.15 18.78 -14.16
N ASP A 396 -16.06 19.54 -14.21
CA ASP A 396 -16.05 20.94 -14.63
C ASP A 396 -14.94 21.18 -15.67
N SER A 397 -14.78 22.42 -16.12
CA SER A 397 -13.75 22.78 -17.10
C SER A 397 -13.22 24.19 -16.89
N GLU A 398 -11.93 24.35 -17.10
CA GLU A 398 -11.27 25.65 -17.22
C GLU A 398 -10.91 25.89 -18.70
N PHE A 399 -10.78 27.16 -19.08
CA PHE A 399 -10.44 27.53 -20.45
C PHE A 399 -9.43 28.68 -20.45
N PHE A 400 -8.59 28.71 -21.47
CA PHE A 400 -7.70 29.83 -21.75
C PHE A 400 -7.68 30.12 -23.24
N GLY A 401 -7.80 31.40 -23.58
CA GLY A 401 -7.63 31.92 -24.94
C GLY A 401 -6.42 32.85 -24.99
N GLY A 402 -6.40 33.74 -25.99
CA GLY A 402 -5.29 34.69 -26.15
C GLY A 402 -4.05 34.12 -26.85
N VAL A 403 -4.17 32.91 -27.41
CA VAL A 403 -3.13 32.25 -28.19
C VAL A 403 -3.54 32.26 -29.66
N SER A 404 -2.64 32.67 -30.54
CA SER A 404 -2.80 32.58 -31.98
C SER A 404 -1.76 31.66 -32.60
N ILE A 405 -2.19 30.79 -33.51
CA ILE A 405 -1.30 29.88 -34.24
C ILE A 405 -1.06 30.43 -35.64
N LEU A 406 0.20 30.58 -36.04
CA LEU A 406 0.61 31.00 -37.38
C LEU A 406 1.39 29.86 -38.07
N PRO A 407 0.80 29.16 -39.05
CA PRO A 407 1.47 28.09 -39.77
C PRO A 407 2.47 28.60 -40.81
N THR A 408 3.62 27.93 -40.92
CA THR A 408 4.68 28.25 -41.90
C THR A 408 4.77 27.26 -43.06
N CYS A 409 3.98 26.17 -43.04
CA CYS A 409 3.78 25.27 -44.17
C CYS A 409 2.49 24.43 -44.03
N ALA A 410 2.01 23.88 -45.14
CA ALA A 410 0.88 22.95 -45.14
C ALA A 410 1.31 21.57 -44.63
N GLY A 411 0.42 20.89 -43.92
CA GLY A 411 0.73 19.57 -43.36
C GLY A 411 -0.19 19.18 -42.21
N LYS A 412 0.19 18.08 -41.55
CA LYS A 412 -0.41 17.61 -40.32
C LYS A 412 0.65 17.62 -39.24
N PHE A 413 0.36 18.33 -38.15
CA PHE A 413 1.28 18.58 -37.05
C PHE A 413 0.65 18.13 -35.73
N GLU A 414 1.49 17.85 -34.74
CA GLU A 414 1.10 17.39 -33.41
C GLU A 414 1.66 18.37 -32.38
N ILE A 415 0.78 18.88 -31.52
CA ILE A 415 1.14 19.68 -30.35
C ILE A 415 1.20 18.72 -29.16
N ASP A 416 2.35 18.67 -28.51
CA ASP A 416 2.56 17.87 -27.30
C ASP A 416 1.93 18.59 -26.10
N CYS A 417 1.01 17.93 -25.42
CA CYS A 417 0.29 18.46 -24.26
C CYS A 417 0.63 17.63 -23.01
N ASP A 418 1.45 18.19 -22.14
CA ASP A 418 1.80 17.62 -20.84
C ASP A 418 0.97 18.24 -19.72
N ILE A 419 0.22 17.42 -19.01
CA ILE A 419 -0.65 17.83 -17.91
C ILE A 419 -0.10 17.26 -16.60
N ILE A 420 0.11 18.11 -15.59
CA ILE A 420 0.48 17.68 -14.24
C ILE A 420 -0.44 18.31 -13.21
N CYS A 421 -0.76 17.58 -12.15
CA CYS A 421 -1.45 18.09 -10.97
C CYS A 421 -0.96 17.37 -9.71
N ASN A 422 -1.31 17.86 -8.53
CA ASN A 422 -0.90 17.28 -7.26
C ASN A 422 -1.43 15.85 -7.05
N GLU A 423 -2.53 15.50 -7.69
CA GLU A 423 -3.16 14.18 -7.60
C GLU A 423 -2.57 13.14 -8.57
N PHE A 424 -1.74 13.56 -9.53
CA PHE A 424 -1.06 12.66 -10.45
C PHE A 424 0.34 12.27 -9.95
N PRO A 425 0.71 10.98 -10.01
CA PRO A 425 2.07 10.57 -9.65
C PRO A 425 3.11 11.01 -10.70
N ASP A 426 2.71 11.10 -11.97
CA ASP A 426 3.53 11.45 -13.13
C ASP A 426 2.71 12.34 -14.09
N SER A 427 3.34 13.00 -15.06
CA SER A 427 2.62 13.79 -16.07
C SER A 427 1.76 12.92 -16.98
N VAL A 428 0.61 13.46 -17.39
CA VAL A 428 -0.28 12.86 -18.39
C VAL A 428 0.01 13.54 -19.72
N HIS A 429 0.54 12.78 -20.65
CA HIS A 429 0.84 13.23 -22.00
C HIS A 429 -0.34 12.99 -22.96
N LYS A 430 -0.59 13.96 -23.83
CA LYS A 430 -1.58 13.92 -24.90
C LYS A 430 -1.06 14.65 -26.14
N GLU A 431 -1.62 14.31 -27.29
CA GLU A 431 -1.32 14.95 -28.56
C GLU A 431 -2.58 15.67 -29.07
N ILE A 432 -2.41 16.91 -29.56
CA ILE A 432 -3.46 17.68 -30.23
C ILE A 432 -3.06 17.85 -31.70
N ILE A 433 -3.96 17.50 -32.61
CA ILE A 433 -3.69 17.53 -34.05
C ILE A 433 -3.96 18.92 -34.61
N VAL A 434 -3.06 19.42 -35.45
CA VAL A 434 -3.28 20.62 -36.28
C VAL A 434 -3.12 20.26 -37.74
N GLU A 435 -4.18 20.42 -38.53
CA GLU A 435 -4.17 20.21 -39.98
C GLU A 435 -4.16 21.56 -40.70
N VAL A 436 -3.23 21.76 -41.63
CA VAL A 436 -3.02 23.05 -42.31
C VAL A 436 -3.12 22.86 -43.83
N SER A 437 -3.92 23.69 -44.52
CA SER A 437 -4.15 23.63 -45.98
C SER A 437 -3.98 24.94 -46.74
#